data_AF-A0A7S0IMK2-F1
#
_entry.id   AF-A0A7S0IMK2-F1
#
_cell.length_a   1.000
_cell.length_b   1.000
_cell.length_c   1.000
_cell.angle_alpha   90.00
_cell.angle_beta   90.00
_cell.angle_gamma   90.00
#
_symmetry.space_group_name_H-M   'P 1'
#
loop_
_entity.id
_entity.type
_entity.pdbx_description
1 polymer ?
#
loop_
_entity_poly.entity_id
_entity_poly.type
_entity_poly.pdbx_seq_one_letter_code
_entity_poly.pdbx_strand_id
1 'polypeptide(L)'
;LAPCNFMSADTSRKHATQQTVAILSFALESNVFNPEPRRISAFQCLLGEAYAQSQRHAGFVAALKESEAELFEGIDVRFVCLYRGWCGGLVPRQDFDEMKRAAV
;
A
#
# COMPACT_ATOMS: atom_id res chain seq x y z
N LEU A 1 15.18 -57.27 -17.07
CA LEU A 1 15.06 -56.53 -15.79
C LEU A 1 14.73 -55.07 -16.14
N ALA A 2 13.45 -54.71 -16.11
CA ALA A 2 13.02 -53.33 -16.30
C ALA A 2 13.23 -52.56 -14.99
N PRO A 3 13.66 -51.28 -15.00
CA PRO A 3 13.71 -50.49 -13.78
C PRO A 3 12.31 -50.01 -13.40
N CYS A 4 11.90 -50.31 -12.17
CA CYS A 4 10.93 -49.51 -11.44
C CYS A 4 11.53 -48.12 -11.22
N ASN A 5 10.74 -47.06 -11.39
CA ASN A 5 10.97 -45.82 -10.64
C ASN A 5 9.66 -45.05 -10.41
N PHE A 6 9.36 -44.93 -9.11
CA PHE A 6 8.69 -43.86 -8.39
C PHE A 6 7.38 -43.28 -8.93
N MET A 7 6.31 -43.60 -8.19
CA MET A 7 5.20 -42.69 -8.00
C MET A 7 5.66 -41.31 -7.51
N SER A 8 4.83 -40.33 -7.84
CA SER A 8 4.51 -39.12 -7.07
C SER A 8 5.21 -37.83 -7.51
N ALA A 9 4.47 -37.04 -8.28
CA ALA A 9 4.03 -35.76 -7.76
C ALA A 9 2.55 -35.61 -8.15
N ASP A 10 1.68 -36.03 -7.24
CA ASP A 10 0.31 -35.54 -7.18
C ASP A 10 0.41 -34.01 -7.21
N THR A 11 0.14 -33.43 -8.37
CA THR A 11 0.12 -31.99 -8.58
C THR A 11 -1.19 -31.50 -7.99
N SER A 12 -1.30 -31.59 -6.66
CA SER A 12 -2.15 -30.70 -5.90
C SER A 12 -1.61 -29.31 -6.21
N ARG A 13 -2.15 -28.69 -7.26
CA ARG A 13 -2.17 -27.24 -7.39
C ARG A 13 -2.96 -26.78 -6.18
N LYS A 14 -2.26 -26.58 -5.05
CA LYS A 14 -2.73 -25.70 -4.01
C LYS A 14 -3.05 -24.42 -4.75
N HIS A 15 -4.33 -24.13 -4.94
CA HIS A 15 -4.74 -22.79 -5.31
C HIS A 15 -4.15 -21.90 -4.22
N ALA A 16 -3.02 -21.26 -4.51
CA ALA A 16 -2.42 -20.30 -3.61
C ALA A 16 -3.51 -19.26 -3.39
N THR A 17 -4.07 -19.22 -2.18
CA THR A 17 -5.13 -18.29 -1.84
C THR A 17 -4.59 -16.89 -2.12
N GLN A 18 -5.16 -16.23 -3.12
CA GLN A 18 -4.72 -14.90 -3.49
C GLN A 18 -5.01 -13.96 -2.31
N GLN A 19 -3.97 -13.45 -1.66
CA GLN A 19 -4.08 -12.53 -0.54
C GLN A 19 -4.01 -11.10 -1.07
N THR A 20 -4.98 -10.25 -0.69
CA THR A 20 -4.93 -8.83 -1.04
C THR A 20 -4.27 -8.04 0.08
N VAL A 21 -3.28 -7.22 -0.26
CA VAL A 21 -2.62 -6.28 0.66
C VAL A 21 -2.89 -4.86 0.19
N ALA A 22 -3.66 -4.11 0.98
CA ALA A 22 -3.92 -2.70 0.73
C ALA A 22 -2.80 -1.84 1.32
N ILE A 23 -2.26 -0.91 0.52
CA ILE A 23 -1.25 0.06 0.94
C ILE A 23 -1.90 1.43 1.08
N LEU A 24 -1.79 2.00 2.29
CA LEU A 24 -2.35 3.29 2.67
C LEU A 24 -1.27 4.06 3.41
N SER A 25 -1.12 5.36 3.13
CA SER A 25 -0.06 6.16 3.73
C SER A 25 -0.51 7.57 4.10
N PHE A 26 -0.03 8.03 5.26
CA PHE A 26 -0.28 9.36 5.79
C PHE A 26 1.06 9.99 6.15
N ALA A 27 1.54 10.93 5.33
CA ALA A 27 2.76 11.69 5.59
C ALA A 27 2.38 12.99 6.32
N LEU A 28 2.16 12.87 7.64
CA LEU A 28 1.63 13.94 8.50
C LEU A 28 2.64 14.37 9.56
N GLU A 29 3.56 15.26 9.20
CA GLU A 29 4.43 15.89 10.19
C GLU A 29 3.71 17.08 10.82
N SER A 30 3.59 17.15 12.15
CA SER A 30 2.84 18.20 12.85
C SER A 30 3.71 18.97 13.86
N ASN A 31 3.47 20.27 13.97
CA ASN A 31 4.04 21.15 14.99
C ASN A 31 2.93 21.61 15.94
N VAL A 32 3.01 21.20 17.21
CA VAL A 32 2.02 21.55 18.25
C VAL A 32 1.98 23.05 18.57
N PHE A 33 3.05 23.79 18.29
CA PHE A 33 3.12 25.23 18.51
C PHE A 33 2.59 26.05 17.34
N ASN A 34 2.34 25.44 16.18
CA ASN A 34 1.71 26.13 15.07
C ASN A 34 0.19 26.24 15.33
N PRO A 35 -0.37 27.45 15.50
CA PRO A 35 -1.77 27.64 15.85
C PRO A 35 -2.73 27.35 14.68
N GLU A 36 -2.23 27.23 13.46
CA GLU A 36 -3.05 27.02 12.27
C GLU A 36 -3.28 25.52 12.02
N PRO A 37 -4.51 25.01 12.26
CA PRO A 37 -4.80 23.60 12.03
C PRO A 37 -4.77 23.29 10.53
N ARG A 38 -4.24 22.11 10.19
CA ARG A 38 -4.25 21.64 8.79
C ARG A 38 -5.51 20.84 8.52
N ARG A 39 -6.41 21.41 7.71
CA ARG A 39 -7.60 20.75 7.17
C ARG A 39 -7.23 19.69 6.15
N ILE A 40 -8.13 18.73 5.90
CA ILE A 40 -7.93 17.69 4.88
C ILE A 40 -7.62 18.29 3.50
N SER A 41 -8.24 19.43 3.17
CA SER A 41 -8.03 20.16 1.91
C SER A 41 -6.62 20.73 1.74
N ALA A 42 -5.81 20.80 2.79
CA ALA A 42 -4.42 21.23 2.72
C ALA A 42 -3.45 20.12 2.29
N PHE A 43 -3.94 18.88 2.21
CA PHE A 43 -3.13 17.73 1.82
C PHE A 43 -3.33 17.38 0.36
N GLN A 44 -2.24 17.05 -0.32
CA GLN A 44 -2.32 16.36 -1.60
C GLN A 44 -2.76 14.92 -1.34
N CYS A 45 -3.87 14.54 -1.95
CA CYS A 45 -4.35 13.16 -1.98
C CYS A 45 -3.97 12.52 -3.33
N LEU A 46 -3.27 11.39 -3.29
CA LEU A 46 -3.06 10.52 -4.45
C LEU A 46 -3.81 9.21 -4.24
N LEU A 47 -4.51 8.73 -5.26
CA LEU A 47 -5.33 7.51 -5.20
C LEU A 47 -4.87 6.51 -6.25
N GLY A 48 -5.00 5.21 -5.97
CA GLY A 48 -4.83 4.15 -6.96
C GLY A 48 -3.49 4.21 -7.68
N GLU A 49 -3.54 4.22 -9.02
CA GLU A 49 -2.37 4.29 -9.90
C GLU A 49 -1.52 5.55 -9.66
N ALA A 50 -2.14 6.70 -9.36
CA ALA A 50 -1.39 7.93 -9.08
C ALA A 50 -0.54 7.80 -7.81
N TYR A 51 -1.00 7.01 -6.83
CA TYR A 51 -0.19 6.68 -5.66
C TYR A 51 0.92 5.68 -6.05
N ALA A 52 0.60 4.63 -6.81
CA ALA A 52 1.58 3.63 -7.27
C ALA A 52 2.77 4.25 -8.04
N GLN A 53 2.50 5.27 -8.85
CA GLN A 53 3.51 5.98 -9.65
C GLN A 53 4.32 7.01 -8.85
N SER A 54 4.00 7.26 -7.57
CA SER A 54 4.71 8.25 -6.76
C SER A 54 6.10 7.74 -6.33
N GLN A 55 7.12 8.12 -7.10
CA GLN A 55 8.55 7.78 -6.85
C GLN A 55 9.04 8.06 -5.42
N ARG A 56 8.48 9.08 -4.73
CA ARG A 56 8.91 9.46 -3.38
C ARG A 56 8.42 8.53 -2.26
N HIS A 57 7.41 7.68 -2.49
CA HIS A 57 6.78 6.87 -1.43
C HIS A 57 6.50 5.44 -1.94
N ALA A 58 5.35 5.23 -2.60
CA ALA A 58 4.90 3.91 -3.06
C ALA A 58 5.61 3.40 -4.31
N GLY A 59 6.32 4.27 -5.05
CA GLY A 59 7.10 3.87 -6.20
C GLY A 59 8.10 2.76 -5.89
N PHE A 60 8.57 2.63 -4.64
CA PHE A 60 9.40 1.50 -4.22
C PHE A 60 8.66 0.16 -4.28
N VAL A 61 7.45 0.06 -3.72
CA VAL A 61 6.69 -1.21 -3.70
C VAL A 61 6.21 -1.56 -5.11
N ALA A 62 5.80 -0.56 -5.90
CA ALA A 62 5.43 -0.77 -7.29
C ALA A 62 6.63 -1.27 -8.12
N ALA A 63 7.79 -0.62 -8.00
CA ALA A 63 9.02 -1.04 -8.68
C ALA A 63 9.51 -2.41 -8.20
N LEU A 64 9.42 -2.71 -6.89
CA LEU A 64 9.82 -3.99 -6.33
C LEU A 64 8.92 -5.13 -6.83
N LYS A 65 7.61 -4.87 -6.99
CA LYS A 65 6.67 -5.83 -7.57
C LYS A 65 7.00 -6.13 -9.05
N GLU A 66 7.45 -5.12 -9.79
CA GLU A 66 7.87 -5.30 -11.19
C GLU A 66 9.21 -6.04 -11.29
N SER A 67 10.19 -5.74 -10.43
CA SER A 67 11.53 -6.33 -10.50
C SER A 67 11.63 -7.71 -9.86
N GLU A 68 10.86 -7.99 -8.80
CA GLU A 68 10.95 -9.20 -7.98
C GLU A 68 9.59 -9.90 -7.87
N ALA A 69 8.97 -10.23 -9.01
CA ALA A 69 7.59 -10.74 -9.08
C ALA A 69 7.34 -12.00 -8.22
N GLU A 70 8.36 -12.83 -8.01
CA GLU A 70 8.30 -14.03 -7.16
C GLU A 70 8.01 -13.73 -5.68
N LEU A 71 8.45 -12.58 -5.16
CA LEU A 71 8.18 -12.16 -3.79
C LEU A 71 6.68 -11.86 -3.56
N PHE A 72 5.94 -11.63 -4.65
CA PHE A 72 4.53 -11.30 -4.63
C PHE A 72 3.65 -12.42 -5.20
N GLU A 73 4.18 -13.63 -5.37
CA GLU A 73 3.38 -14.76 -5.84
C GLU A 73 2.19 -15.01 -4.89
N GLY A 74 0.98 -15.01 -5.44
CA GLY A 74 -0.24 -15.13 -4.65
C GLY A 74 -0.61 -13.88 -3.83
N ILE A 75 0.07 -12.75 -3.99
CA ILE A 75 -0.22 -11.48 -3.30
C ILE A 75 -0.66 -10.41 -4.31
N ASP A 76 -1.88 -9.90 -4.13
CA ASP A 76 -2.39 -8.73 -4.85
C ASP A 76 -2.20 -7.46 -4.02
N VAL A 77 -1.14 -6.71 -4.33
CA VAL A 77 -0.87 -5.40 -3.72
C VAL A 77 -1.72 -4.32 -4.39
N ARG A 78 -2.54 -3.61 -3.60
CA ARG A 78 -3.39 -2.50 -4.06
C ARG A 78 -3.02 -1.20 -3.36
N PHE A 79 -2.68 -0.19 -4.14
CA PHE A 79 -2.42 1.16 -3.63
C PHE A 79 -3.74 1.90 -3.49
N VAL A 80 -4.13 2.23 -2.26
CA VAL A 80 -5.44 2.84 -2.00
C VAL A 80 -5.32 4.36 -1.98
N CYS A 81 -4.59 4.91 -1.00
CA CYS A 81 -4.43 6.35 -0.88
C CYS A 81 -3.11 6.77 -0.22
N LEU A 82 -2.64 7.95 -0.62
CA LEU A 82 -1.61 8.71 0.06
C LEU A 82 -2.13 10.12 0.35
N TYR A 83 -2.14 10.50 1.62
CA TYR A 83 -2.28 11.89 2.04
C TYR A 83 -0.90 12.43 2.41
N ARG A 84 -0.46 13.50 1.75
CA ARG A 84 0.82 14.16 2.05
C ARG A 84 0.71 15.68 2.04
N GLY A 85 1.47 16.33 2.89
CA GLY A 85 1.51 17.78 2.99
C GLY A 85 2.77 18.25 3.71
N TRP A 86 3.03 19.54 3.65
CA TRP A 86 4.12 20.18 4.39
C TRP A 86 3.84 20.16 5.90
N CYS A 87 4.90 20.21 6.71
CA CYS A 87 4.79 20.37 8.15
C CYS A 87 3.97 21.62 8.50
N GLY A 88 3.07 21.52 9.48
CA GLY A 88 2.20 22.61 9.92
C GLY A 88 1.49 22.26 11.22
N GLY A 89 0.42 22.96 11.58
CA GLY A 89 -0.32 22.67 12.80
C GLY A 89 -0.99 21.30 12.81
N LEU A 90 -1.60 20.98 13.95
CA LEU A 90 -2.29 19.70 14.16
C LEU A 90 -3.42 19.51 13.14
N VAL A 91 -3.63 18.26 12.75
CA VAL A 91 -4.80 17.88 11.93
C VAL A 91 -6.00 17.72 12.87
N PRO A 92 -7.12 18.43 12.64
CA PRO A 92 -8.31 18.24 13.45
C PRO A 92 -8.81 16.79 13.39
N ARG A 93 -9.35 16.30 14.51
CA ARG A 93 -9.84 14.91 14.60
C ARG A 93 -10.83 14.56 13.48
N GLN A 94 -11.76 15.45 13.17
CA GLN A 94 -12.76 15.21 12.12
C GLN A 94 -12.10 14.99 10.75
N ASP A 95 -11.14 15.83 10.39
CA ASP A 95 -10.38 15.71 9.14
C ASP A 95 -9.58 14.39 9.10
N PHE A 96 -8.95 14.02 10.21
CA PHE A 96 -8.21 12.75 10.29
C PHE A 96 -9.14 11.52 10.25
N ASP A 97 -10.33 11.61 10.85
CA ASP A 97 -11.34 10.55 10.79
C ASP A 97 -11.93 10.41 9.37
N GLU A 98 -12.02 11.49 8.60
CA GLU A 98 -12.37 11.46 7.18
C GLU A 98 -11.27 10.81 6.33
N MET A 99 -10.01 11.19 6.55
CA MET A 99 -8.85 10.56 5.91
C MET A 99 -8.83 9.04 6.12
N LYS A 100 -9.08 8.56 7.34
CA LYS A 100 -9.15 7.12 7.64
C LYS A 100 -10.34 6.44 6.96
N ARG A 101 -11.51 7.07 6.93
CA ARG A 101 -12.71 6.50 6.28
C ARG A 101 -12.57 6.38 4.77
N ALA A 102 -11.83 7.28 4.12
CA ALA A 102 -11.52 7.16 2.70
C ALA A 102 -10.47 6.08 2.40
N ALA A 103 -9.75 5.63 3.43
CA ALA A 103 -8.67 4.68 3.31
C ALA A 103 -9.19 3.22 3.48
N VAL A 104 -10.10 2.99 4.43
CA VAL A 104 -10.72 1.67 4.68
C VAL A 104 -11.84 1.40 3.68
#